data_AF-A0A482V2M5-F1
#
_entry.id   AF-A0A482V2M5-F1
#
_cell.length_a   1.000
_cell.length_b   1.000
_cell.length_c   1.000
_cell.angle_alpha   90.00
_cell.angle_beta   90.00
_cell.angle_gamma   90.00
#
_symmetry.space_group_name_H-M   'P 1'
#
loop_
_entity.id
_entity.type
_entity.pdbx_description
1 polymer ?
#
loop_
_entity_poly.entity_id
_entity_poly.type
_entity_poly.pdbx_seq_one_letter_code
_entity_poly.pdbx_strand_id
1 'polypeptide(L)'
;MPDCPRRQRVRGYGGDVQFNTPPIDRSEMLCVGMPWLVEARYNRSLFLLSWGAFLPLKPRLEEPTRCPTINRVLVYSGRPPKLVRAVCPAEPGARPLAVHVFSEEWWGEGLANIHQRPPNFIVEWVGSEPGISAFSWLEISRSRSSLLQQLQVPVNVSVNETDLECPHKCPELDACISASLWCDGKDHCPSGWDESEAQCGATSKLLTSLPGAALAAAAAVISSVALLVCLTLHRLRARRRRRLAKKKLLTGPRLLDNSLNS
;
A
#
# COMPACT_ATOMS: atom_id res chain seq x y z
N MET A 1 -19.39 -1.08 27.82
CA MET A 1 -18.07 -1.26 27.16
C MET A 1 -17.97 -0.20 26.08
N PRO A 2 -16.80 0.42 25.84
CA PRO A 2 -16.64 1.30 24.69
C PRO A 2 -16.72 0.46 23.42
N ASP A 3 -17.46 0.93 22.41
CA ASP A 3 -17.53 0.26 21.12
C ASP A 3 -16.20 0.38 20.37
N CYS A 4 -15.83 -0.66 19.61
CA CYS A 4 -14.67 -0.61 18.74
C CYS A 4 -14.87 0.47 17.66
N PRO A 5 -13.98 1.49 17.59
CA PRO A 5 -14.13 2.58 16.63
C PRO A 5 -13.72 2.19 15.20
N ARG A 6 -13.01 1.07 15.01
CA ARG A 6 -12.54 0.62 13.69
C ARG A 6 -13.68 -0.01 12.89
N ARG A 7 -13.75 0.31 11.59
CA ARG A 7 -14.62 -0.37 10.64
C ARG A 7 -14.04 -1.74 10.29
N GLN A 8 -14.34 -2.73 11.13
CA GLN A 8 -13.91 -4.12 10.98
C GLN A 8 -14.50 -4.82 9.74
N ARG A 9 -15.56 -4.25 9.14
CA ARG A 9 -16.12 -4.70 7.87
C ARG A 9 -15.53 -3.87 6.73
N VAL A 10 -14.75 -4.53 5.86
CA VAL A 10 -14.07 -3.91 4.72
C VAL A 10 -14.60 -4.45 3.39
N ARG A 11 -14.63 -3.57 2.39
CA ARG A 11 -15.17 -3.77 1.04
C ARG A 11 -14.41 -2.88 0.06
N GLY A 12 -14.50 -3.17 -1.23
CA GLY A 12 -13.81 -2.41 -2.29
C GLY A 12 -13.04 -3.33 -3.22
N TYR A 13 -12.15 -2.81 -4.05
CA TYR A 13 -11.40 -3.64 -5.00
C TYR A 13 -10.21 -4.37 -4.38
N GLY A 14 -9.71 -3.85 -3.27
CA GLY A 14 -8.62 -4.44 -2.50
C GLY A 14 -8.29 -3.59 -1.30
N GLY A 15 -7.41 -4.10 -0.44
CA GLY A 15 -6.88 -3.36 0.69
C GLY A 15 -6.09 -4.25 1.63
N ASP A 16 -5.63 -3.65 2.73
CA ASP A 16 -4.72 -4.29 3.67
C ASP A 16 -5.10 -3.97 5.09
N VAL A 17 -4.79 -4.91 5.96
CA VAL A 17 -4.99 -4.78 7.38
C VAL A 17 -3.74 -5.28 8.07
N GLN A 18 -3.21 -4.45 8.96
CA GLN A 18 -2.10 -4.80 9.83
C GLN A 18 -2.60 -5.08 11.24
N PHE A 19 -1.94 -6.03 11.88
CA PHE A 19 -2.14 -6.45 13.25
C PHE A 19 -0.86 -6.19 14.04
N ASN A 20 -1.03 -5.62 15.23
CA ASN A 20 0.06 -5.33 16.14
C ASN A 20 -0.28 -5.89 17.52
N THR A 21 0.65 -6.64 18.08
CA THR A 21 0.61 -7.09 19.48
C THR A 21 1.89 -6.60 20.15
N PRO A 22 1.81 -5.81 21.24
CA PRO A 22 0.61 -5.17 21.77
C PRO A 22 0.00 -4.13 20.79
N PRO A 23 -1.28 -3.75 20.95
CA PRO A 23 -1.93 -2.71 20.14
C PRO A 23 -1.20 -1.36 20.26
N ILE A 24 -1.08 -0.61 19.15
CA ILE A 24 -0.31 0.64 19.12
C ILE A 24 -1.09 1.81 19.73
N ASP A 25 -2.39 1.86 19.47
CA ASP A 25 -3.25 2.97 19.91
C ASP A 25 -4.53 2.51 20.61
N ARG A 26 -5.25 3.48 21.20
CA ARG A 26 -6.51 3.22 21.91
C ARG A 26 -7.59 2.65 20.99
N SER A 27 -7.61 3.03 19.72
CA SER A 27 -8.58 2.53 18.74
C SER A 27 -8.37 1.04 18.47
N GLU A 28 -7.11 0.59 18.37
CA GLU A 28 -6.75 -0.81 18.23
C GLU A 28 -7.05 -1.60 19.51
N MET A 29 -6.71 -1.03 20.67
CA MET A 29 -6.94 -1.65 21.97
C MET A 29 -8.43 -1.98 22.20
N LEU A 30 -9.34 -1.11 21.78
CA LEU A 30 -10.79 -1.32 21.91
C LEU A 30 -11.35 -2.36 20.92
N CYS A 31 -10.55 -2.77 19.93
CA CYS A 31 -10.94 -3.70 18.88
C CYS A 31 -10.24 -5.06 18.98
N VAL A 32 -9.44 -5.29 20.04
CA VAL A 32 -8.73 -6.55 20.27
C VAL A 32 -9.72 -7.71 20.35
N GLY A 33 -9.42 -8.81 19.66
CA GLY A 33 -10.27 -10.00 19.62
C GLY A 33 -11.49 -9.87 18.69
N MET A 34 -11.72 -8.71 18.07
CA MET A 34 -12.77 -8.59 17.06
C MET A 34 -12.24 -8.97 15.68
N PRO A 35 -12.95 -9.84 14.93
CA PRO A 35 -12.51 -10.28 13.62
C PRO A 35 -12.82 -9.23 12.54
N TRP A 36 -12.04 -9.28 11.47
CA TRP A 36 -12.28 -8.52 10.25
C TRP A 36 -13.22 -9.29 9.33
N LEU A 37 -14.23 -8.61 8.80
CA LEU A 37 -15.12 -9.13 7.77
C LEU A 37 -14.75 -8.50 6.44
N VAL A 38 -14.16 -9.29 5.54
CA VAL A 38 -13.87 -8.88 4.16
C VAL A 38 -15.01 -9.35 3.28
N GLU A 39 -15.60 -8.46 2.50
CA GLU A 39 -16.70 -8.78 1.59
C GLU A 39 -16.45 -8.25 0.18
N ALA A 40 -16.64 -9.10 -0.81
CA ALA A 40 -16.64 -8.72 -2.21
C ALA A 40 -18.02 -8.21 -2.67
N ARG A 41 -18.07 -7.66 -3.88
CA ARG A 41 -19.31 -7.48 -4.64
C ARG A 41 -19.90 -8.82 -5.10
N TYR A 42 -21.18 -8.78 -5.46
CA TYR A 42 -21.84 -9.90 -6.14
C TYR A 42 -21.11 -10.24 -7.46
N ASN A 43 -21.09 -11.52 -7.81
CA ASN A 43 -20.44 -12.05 -9.02
C ASN A 43 -18.93 -11.77 -9.11
N ARG A 44 -18.28 -11.46 -7.99
CA ARG A 44 -16.82 -11.42 -7.86
C ARG A 44 -16.37 -12.55 -6.95
N SER A 45 -15.07 -12.74 -6.85
CA SER A 45 -14.45 -13.59 -5.85
C SER A 45 -13.45 -12.83 -5.00
N LEU A 46 -13.04 -13.40 -3.88
CA LEU A 46 -12.03 -12.85 -2.99
C LEU A 46 -10.76 -13.68 -3.06
N PHE A 47 -9.65 -12.99 -3.18
CA PHE A 47 -8.32 -13.48 -2.90
C PHE A 47 -7.81 -12.82 -1.62
N LEU A 48 -7.22 -13.61 -0.74
CA LEU A 48 -6.58 -13.14 0.48
C LEU A 48 -5.14 -13.64 0.52
N LEU A 49 -4.24 -12.71 0.81
CA LEU A 49 -2.82 -12.93 0.99
C LEU A 49 -2.45 -12.61 2.44
N SER A 50 -1.71 -13.51 3.09
CA SER A 50 -1.11 -13.25 4.40
C SER A 50 0.33 -13.76 4.42
N TRP A 51 1.14 -13.31 5.36
CA TRP A 51 2.55 -13.67 5.46
C TRP A 51 2.78 -14.66 6.60
N GLY A 52 3.50 -15.73 6.31
CA GLY A 52 3.70 -16.84 7.22
C GLY A 52 3.73 -18.21 6.56
N ALA A 53 3.56 -19.24 7.41
CA ALA A 53 3.46 -20.63 6.98
C ALA A 53 2.06 -21.18 7.25
N PHE A 54 1.57 -22.05 6.38
CA PHE A 54 0.34 -22.78 6.61
C PHE A 54 0.50 -23.72 7.81
N LEU A 55 -0.46 -23.68 8.72
CA LEU A 55 -0.63 -24.68 9.76
C LEU A 55 -1.73 -25.65 9.35
N PRO A 56 -1.49 -26.97 9.44
CA PRO A 56 -2.51 -27.96 9.15
C PRO A 56 -3.64 -27.82 10.17
N LEU A 57 -4.88 -27.76 9.67
CA LEU A 57 -6.08 -27.69 10.52
C LEU A 57 -6.30 -28.98 11.32
N LYS A 58 -5.75 -30.10 10.83
CA LYS A 58 -5.75 -31.40 11.48
C LYS A 58 -4.30 -31.88 11.57
N PRO A 59 -3.53 -31.43 12.58
CA PRO A 59 -2.14 -31.85 12.72
C PRO A 59 -2.09 -33.37 12.93
N ARG A 60 -1.19 -34.04 12.22
CA ARG A 60 -0.86 -35.44 12.52
C ARG A 60 0.10 -35.44 13.71
N LEU A 61 -0.08 -36.37 14.65
CA LEU A 61 0.73 -36.47 15.88
C LEU A 61 2.25 -36.58 15.60
N GLU A 62 2.62 -37.04 14.40
CA GLU A 62 4.00 -37.30 13.97
C GLU A 62 4.67 -36.08 13.31
N GLU A 63 3.92 -35.04 12.96
CA GLU A 63 4.43 -33.81 12.32
C GLU A 63 4.24 -32.62 13.27
N PRO A 64 5.20 -32.34 14.17
CA PRO A 64 5.13 -31.13 14.98
C PRO A 64 5.27 -29.91 14.07
N THR A 65 4.16 -29.24 13.81
CA THR A 65 4.16 -27.95 13.11
C THR A 65 4.79 -26.90 14.01
N ARG A 66 6.09 -26.69 13.86
CA ARG A 66 6.84 -25.70 14.64
C ARG A 66 6.55 -24.31 14.09
N CYS A 67 5.54 -23.67 14.65
CA CYS A 67 5.42 -22.22 14.56
C CYS A 67 6.34 -21.61 15.63
N PRO A 68 7.25 -20.67 15.29
CA PRO A 68 8.13 -20.03 16.27
C PRO A 68 7.36 -19.17 17.29
N THR A 69 6.11 -18.86 16.96
CA THR A 69 5.21 -17.99 17.70
C THR A 69 3.98 -18.78 18.16
N ILE A 70 3.30 -18.31 19.21
CA ILE A 70 1.94 -18.73 19.58
C ILE A 70 0.86 -17.91 18.89
N ASN A 71 1.23 -16.80 18.25
CA ASN A 71 0.32 -15.96 17.49
C ASN A 71 -0.27 -16.68 16.27
N ARG A 72 -1.53 -16.43 15.91
CA ARG A 72 -2.20 -17.06 14.74
C ARG A 72 -3.03 -16.06 13.95
N VAL A 73 -3.01 -16.20 12.63
CA VAL A 73 -4.05 -15.61 11.75
C VAL A 73 -4.99 -16.73 11.33
N LEU A 74 -6.27 -16.61 11.65
CA LEU A 74 -7.30 -17.58 11.31
C LEU A 74 -8.19 -17.00 10.22
N VAL A 75 -8.40 -17.74 9.15
CA VAL A 75 -9.24 -17.34 8.02
C VAL A 75 -10.40 -18.30 7.91
N TYR A 76 -11.61 -17.76 7.99
CA TYR A 76 -12.86 -18.49 7.83
C TYR A 76 -13.57 -18.05 6.56
N SER A 77 -14.24 -18.99 5.90
CA SER A 77 -15.07 -18.73 4.72
C SER A 77 -16.34 -19.58 4.77
N GLY A 78 -17.30 -19.27 3.90
CA GLY A 78 -18.55 -20.01 3.75
C GLY A 78 -19.64 -19.66 4.76
N ARG A 79 -20.77 -20.37 4.65
CA ARG A 79 -21.92 -20.25 5.57
C ARG A 79 -22.49 -21.64 5.93
N PRO A 80 -22.45 -22.05 7.21
CA PRO A 80 -21.82 -21.35 8.34
C PRO A 80 -20.31 -21.15 8.14
N PRO A 81 -19.68 -20.12 8.74
CA PRO A 81 -18.25 -19.88 8.62
C PRO A 81 -17.46 -21.10 9.09
N LYS A 82 -16.60 -21.63 8.21
CA LYS A 82 -15.69 -22.74 8.50
C LYS A 82 -14.26 -22.23 8.45
N LEU A 83 -13.44 -22.69 9.39
CA LEU A 83 -12.01 -22.40 9.38
C LEU A 83 -11.40 -23.04 8.14
N VAL A 84 -11.01 -22.21 7.16
CA VAL A 84 -10.41 -22.68 5.90
C VAL A 84 -8.90 -22.69 5.98
N ARG A 85 -8.30 -21.76 6.74
CA ARG A 85 -6.84 -21.69 6.94
C ARG A 85 -6.47 -21.18 8.33
N ALA A 86 -5.40 -21.76 8.87
CA ALA A 86 -4.67 -21.24 10.02
C ALA A 86 -3.23 -20.92 9.57
N VAL A 87 -2.74 -19.74 9.91
CA VAL A 87 -1.43 -19.25 9.48
C VAL A 87 -0.56 -18.99 10.71
N CYS A 88 0.66 -19.52 10.65
CA CYS A 88 1.75 -19.14 11.52
C CYS A 88 2.35 -17.83 11.00
N PRO A 89 2.15 -16.70 11.70
CA PRO A 89 2.45 -15.38 11.15
C PRO A 89 3.95 -15.15 10.98
N ALA A 90 4.30 -14.46 9.89
CA ALA A 90 5.61 -13.86 9.67
C ALA A 90 5.45 -12.35 9.43
N GLU A 91 6.58 -11.64 9.40
CA GLU A 91 6.61 -10.21 9.16
C GLU A 91 6.03 -9.87 7.77
N PRO A 92 5.18 -8.84 7.64
CA PRO A 92 4.60 -8.46 6.35
C PRO A 92 5.68 -8.17 5.31
N GLY A 93 5.55 -8.74 4.12
CA GLY A 93 6.52 -8.59 3.03
C GLY A 93 7.66 -9.60 3.05
N ALA A 94 7.76 -10.48 4.06
CA ALA A 94 8.75 -11.55 4.09
C ALA A 94 8.50 -12.57 2.96
N ARG A 95 9.32 -12.54 1.90
CA ARG A 95 9.36 -13.59 0.87
C ARG A 95 10.31 -14.71 1.36
N PRO A 96 9.95 -16.01 1.27
CA PRO A 96 8.92 -16.62 0.42
C PRO A 96 7.62 -17.03 1.15
N LEU A 97 7.44 -16.64 2.41
CA LEU A 97 6.37 -17.16 3.28
C LEU A 97 5.05 -16.42 3.02
N ALA A 98 4.42 -16.67 1.88
CA ALA A 98 3.11 -16.11 1.53
C ALA A 98 2.03 -17.21 1.50
N VAL A 99 0.91 -16.94 2.17
CA VAL A 99 -0.27 -17.80 2.25
C VAL A 99 -1.36 -17.19 1.39
N HIS A 100 -1.82 -17.96 0.40
CA HIS A 100 -2.88 -17.60 -0.53
C HIS A 100 -4.18 -18.33 -0.18
N VAL A 101 -5.30 -17.60 -0.11
CA VAL A 101 -6.63 -18.14 0.17
C VAL A 101 -7.62 -17.58 -0.84
N PHE A 102 -8.41 -18.46 -1.45
CA PHE A 102 -9.49 -18.11 -2.37
C PHE A 102 -10.84 -18.42 -1.72
N SER A 103 -11.85 -17.61 -2.02
CA SER A 103 -13.22 -17.83 -1.56
C SER A 103 -13.86 -19.06 -2.23
N GLU A 104 -14.91 -19.61 -1.64
CA GLU A 104 -15.51 -20.88 -2.05
C GLU A 104 -15.95 -20.89 -3.53
N GLU A 105 -16.58 -19.80 -3.98
CA GLU A 105 -17.10 -19.68 -5.35
C GLU A 105 -15.99 -19.58 -6.40
N TRP A 106 -14.74 -19.27 -6.01
CA TRP A 106 -13.61 -19.28 -6.93
C TRP A 106 -13.37 -20.66 -7.54
N TRP A 107 -13.73 -21.76 -6.87
CA TRP A 107 -13.53 -23.12 -7.39
C TRP A 107 -14.75 -23.66 -8.14
N GLY A 108 -15.83 -22.88 -8.21
CA GLY A 108 -17.11 -23.35 -8.76
C GLY A 108 -17.88 -24.30 -7.83
N GLU A 109 -17.38 -24.55 -6.62
CA GLU A 109 -18.15 -25.21 -5.57
C GLU A 109 -19.23 -24.23 -5.07
N GLY A 110 -20.50 -24.63 -5.12
CA GLY A 110 -21.61 -23.79 -4.63
C GLY A 110 -22.28 -22.87 -5.65
N LEU A 111 -22.23 -23.19 -6.95
CA LEU A 111 -22.95 -22.50 -8.04
C LEU A 111 -24.42 -22.13 -7.73
N ALA A 112 -25.11 -22.92 -6.88
CA ALA A 112 -26.48 -22.63 -6.45
C ALA A 112 -26.60 -21.42 -5.48
N ASN A 113 -25.54 -21.07 -4.76
CA ASN A 113 -25.53 -20.00 -3.73
C ASN A 113 -24.86 -18.70 -4.19
N ILE A 114 -24.17 -18.68 -5.33
CA ILE A 114 -23.47 -17.50 -5.90
C ILE A 114 -24.41 -16.29 -6.05
N HIS A 115 -25.70 -16.55 -6.31
CA HIS A 115 -26.69 -15.49 -6.50
C HIS A 115 -27.34 -14.97 -5.22
N GLN A 116 -27.13 -15.61 -4.08
CA GLN A 116 -27.87 -15.23 -2.87
C GLN A 116 -27.13 -14.21 -2.01
N ARG A 117 -25.79 -14.21 -1.98
CA ARG A 117 -24.97 -13.32 -1.13
C ARG A 117 -23.56 -13.06 -1.68
N PRO A 118 -22.94 -11.93 -1.33
CA PRO A 118 -21.56 -11.66 -1.70
C PRO A 118 -20.59 -12.63 -0.98
N PRO A 119 -19.48 -13.01 -1.64
CA PRO A 119 -18.39 -13.76 -1.01
C PRO A 119 -17.79 -13.00 0.17
N ASN A 120 -17.34 -13.75 1.18
CA ASN A 120 -16.72 -13.16 2.34
C ASN A 120 -15.63 -14.01 2.98
N PHE A 121 -14.74 -13.32 3.69
CA PHE A 121 -13.81 -13.90 4.65
C PHE A 121 -14.04 -13.28 6.01
N ILE A 122 -13.90 -14.10 7.06
CA ILE A 122 -13.72 -13.62 8.42
C ILE A 122 -12.26 -13.90 8.77
N VAL A 123 -11.52 -12.85 9.15
CA VAL A 123 -10.10 -12.94 9.50
C VAL A 123 -9.93 -12.56 10.95
N GLU A 124 -9.40 -13.48 11.74
CA GLU A 124 -9.20 -13.31 13.17
C GLU A 124 -7.70 -13.32 13.49
N TRP A 125 -7.28 -12.35 14.31
CA TRP A 125 -5.93 -12.27 14.85
C TRP A 125 -5.92 -12.73 16.31
N VAL A 126 -5.20 -13.82 16.57
CA VAL A 126 -4.96 -14.33 17.91
C VAL A 126 -3.53 -13.96 18.30
N GLY A 127 -3.34 -12.76 18.84
CA GLY A 127 -2.05 -12.25 19.29
C GLY A 127 -1.89 -12.36 20.80
N SER A 128 -0.96 -13.19 21.26
CA SER A 128 -0.62 -13.37 22.68
C SER A 128 0.83 -12.95 22.99
N GLU A 129 1.72 -12.98 22.00
CA GLU A 129 3.10 -12.51 22.14
C GLU A 129 3.37 -11.28 21.27
N PRO A 130 4.39 -10.47 21.60
CA PRO A 130 4.75 -9.32 20.77
C PRO A 130 5.06 -9.73 19.34
N GLY A 131 4.41 -9.08 18.38
CA GLY A 131 4.55 -9.43 16.98
C GLY A 131 3.66 -8.60 16.06
N ILE A 132 4.02 -8.61 14.78
CA ILE A 132 3.34 -7.92 13.71
C ILE A 132 2.91 -8.96 12.69
N SER A 133 1.69 -8.82 12.18
CA SER A 133 1.20 -9.60 11.04
C SER A 133 0.30 -8.72 10.19
N ALA A 134 -0.02 -9.18 9.00
CA ALA A 134 -0.94 -8.48 8.13
C ALA A 134 -1.64 -9.47 7.19
N PHE A 135 -2.71 -8.99 6.57
CA PHE A 135 -3.25 -9.60 5.38
C PHE A 135 -3.59 -8.51 4.37
N SER A 136 -3.50 -8.85 3.09
CA SER A 136 -4.09 -8.08 2.01
C SER A 136 -5.18 -8.91 1.33
N TRP A 137 -6.11 -8.23 0.69
CA TRP A 137 -7.21 -8.88 -0.02
C TRP A 137 -7.50 -8.15 -1.32
N LEU A 138 -8.03 -8.90 -2.28
CA LEU A 138 -8.39 -8.43 -3.61
C LEU A 138 -9.75 -8.98 -4.02
N GLU A 139 -10.58 -8.12 -4.60
CA GLU A 139 -11.68 -8.55 -5.45
C GLU A 139 -11.11 -9.02 -6.80
N ILE A 140 -11.37 -10.27 -7.12
CA ILE A 140 -10.89 -10.89 -8.34
C ILE A 140 -12.06 -11.42 -9.18
N SER A 141 -11.80 -11.62 -10.45
CA SER A 141 -12.74 -12.30 -11.35
C SER A 141 -12.00 -13.19 -12.33
N ARG A 142 -12.69 -14.23 -12.79
CA ARG A 142 -12.13 -15.14 -13.79
C ARG A 142 -12.19 -14.51 -15.16
N SER A 143 -11.18 -14.80 -15.97
CA SER A 143 -11.27 -14.55 -17.40
C SER A 143 -12.37 -15.42 -18.03
N ARG A 144 -13.05 -14.90 -19.05
CA ARG A 144 -14.09 -15.66 -19.78
C ARG A 144 -13.55 -16.96 -20.37
N SER A 145 -12.30 -16.98 -20.83
CA SER A 145 -11.62 -18.18 -21.31
C SER A 145 -11.49 -19.25 -20.21
N SER A 146 -11.06 -18.87 -19.01
CA SER A 146 -10.96 -19.77 -17.85
C SER A 146 -12.34 -20.33 -17.44
N LEU A 147 -13.38 -19.48 -17.50
CA LEU A 147 -14.77 -19.88 -17.22
C LEU A 147 -15.31 -20.85 -18.30
N LEU A 148 -15.11 -20.56 -19.58
CA LEU A 148 -15.57 -21.41 -20.68
C LEU A 148 -14.82 -22.75 -20.74
N GLN A 149 -13.53 -22.77 -20.41
CA GLN A 149 -12.73 -23.99 -20.32
C GLN A 149 -13.26 -24.92 -19.21
N GLN A 150 -13.67 -24.37 -18.06
CA GLN A 150 -14.30 -25.16 -17.01
C GLN A 150 -15.69 -25.70 -17.41
N LEU A 151 -16.44 -24.96 -18.21
CA LEU A 151 -17.73 -25.40 -18.75
C LEU A 151 -17.60 -26.39 -19.93
N GLN A 152 -16.39 -26.75 -20.34
CA GLN A 152 -16.11 -27.63 -21.48
C GLN A 152 -16.82 -27.20 -22.78
N VAL A 153 -17.10 -25.91 -22.91
CA VAL A 153 -17.74 -25.37 -24.11
C VAL A 153 -16.66 -25.28 -25.19
N PRO A 154 -16.86 -25.88 -26.39
CA PRO A 154 -15.92 -25.72 -27.48
C PRO A 154 -15.95 -24.25 -27.93
N VAL A 155 -14.86 -23.53 -27.68
CA VAL A 155 -14.77 -22.12 -28.04
C VAL A 155 -13.90 -21.98 -29.28
N ASN A 156 -14.48 -21.50 -30.38
CA ASN A 156 -13.73 -20.94 -31.50
C ASN A 156 -13.21 -19.55 -31.08
N VAL A 157 -12.19 -19.52 -30.22
CA VAL A 157 -11.60 -18.25 -29.77
C VAL A 157 -10.61 -17.78 -30.81
N SER A 158 -10.87 -16.66 -31.45
CA SER A 158 -9.80 -15.86 -32.01
C SER A 158 -8.97 -15.31 -30.84
N VAL A 159 -7.64 -15.50 -30.88
CA VAL A 159 -6.68 -15.10 -29.83
C VAL A 159 -6.79 -13.61 -29.45
N ASN A 160 -7.40 -12.80 -30.31
CA ASN A 160 -7.57 -11.36 -30.12
C ASN A 160 -8.79 -10.94 -29.28
N GLU A 161 -9.81 -11.79 -29.08
CA GLU A 161 -10.98 -11.41 -28.24
C GLU A 161 -10.77 -11.67 -26.73
N THR A 162 -9.83 -12.55 -26.37
CA THR A 162 -9.58 -12.92 -24.96
C THR A 162 -8.89 -11.85 -24.12
N ASP A 163 -8.16 -10.94 -24.77
CA ASP A 163 -7.47 -9.82 -24.10
C ASP A 163 -8.40 -8.63 -23.81
N LEU A 164 -9.54 -8.54 -24.50
CA LEU A 164 -10.47 -7.40 -24.39
C LEU A 164 -11.31 -7.43 -23.11
N GLU A 165 -11.47 -8.57 -22.44
CA GLU A 165 -12.35 -8.71 -21.27
C GLU A 165 -11.59 -8.73 -19.93
N CYS A 166 -10.26 -8.89 -19.95
CA CYS A 166 -9.42 -8.96 -18.75
C CYS A 166 -8.09 -8.20 -18.94
N PRO A 167 -8.11 -6.88 -19.21
CA PRO A 167 -6.89 -6.11 -19.48
C PRO A 167 -5.93 -6.04 -18.28
N HIS A 168 -6.45 -6.20 -17.06
CA HIS A 168 -5.71 -6.12 -15.80
C HIS A 168 -5.63 -7.49 -15.13
N LYS A 169 -4.91 -8.41 -15.78
CA LYS A 169 -4.78 -9.81 -15.35
C LYS A 169 -3.51 -10.03 -14.52
N CYS A 170 -3.65 -10.58 -13.31
CA CYS A 170 -2.54 -11.18 -12.58
C CYS A 170 -2.29 -12.60 -13.11
N PRO A 171 -1.18 -12.87 -13.83
CA PRO A 171 -0.94 -14.19 -14.42
C PRO A 171 -0.74 -15.30 -13.37
N GLU A 172 -0.24 -14.97 -12.18
CA GLU A 172 0.02 -15.92 -11.09
C GLU A 172 -1.26 -16.43 -10.44
N LEU A 173 -2.33 -15.64 -10.50
CA LEU A 173 -3.65 -15.98 -9.95
C LEU A 173 -4.61 -16.50 -11.02
N ASP A 174 -4.25 -16.40 -12.30
CA ASP A 174 -5.17 -16.53 -13.44
C ASP A 174 -6.45 -15.68 -13.27
N ALA A 175 -6.31 -14.48 -12.71
CA ALA A 175 -7.43 -13.65 -12.27
C ALA A 175 -7.29 -12.19 -12.69
N CYS A 176 -8.41 -11.55 -12.97
CA CYS A 176 -8.50 -10.13 -13.29
C CYS A 176 -8.77 -9.33 -12.01
N ILE A 177 -8.08 -8.20 -11.83
CA ILE A 177 -8.33 -7.24 -10.76
C ILE A 177 -8.85 -5.92 -11.32
N SER A 178 -9.21 -4.98 -10.43
CA SER A 178 -9.69 -3.66 -10.83
C SER A 178 -8.59 -2.83 -11.49
N ALA A 179 -8.93 -2.09 -12.53
CA ALA A 179 -8.06 -1.10 -13.18
C ALA A 179 -7.51 -0.04 -12.23
N SER A 180 -8.21 0.24 -11.12
CA SER A 180 -7.80 1.22 -10.12
C SER A 180 -6.60 0.78 -9.27
N LEU A 181 -6.27 -0.52 -9.28
CA LEU A 181 -5.16 -1.11 -8.53
C LEU A 181 -3.93 -1.31 -9.41
N TRP A 182 -3.95 -0.75 -10.62
CA TRP A 182 -2.95 -1.00 -11.64
C TRP A 182 -2.09 0.24 -11.81
N CYS A 183 -0.78 0.08 -11.74
CA CYS A 183 0.18 1.19 -11.81
C CYS A 183 -0.04 2.26 -10.73
N ASP A 184 -0.55 1.88 -9.56
CA ASP A 184 -0.85 2.80 -8.46
C ASP A 184 0.32 2.95 -7.46
N GLY A 185 1.43 2.25 -7.72
CA GLY A 185 2.64 2.29 -6.91
C GLY A 185 2.71 1.22 -5.84
N LYS A 186 1.79 0.26 -5.81
CA LYS A 186 1.78 -0.84 -4.87
C LYS A 186 1.59 -2.19 -5.56
N ASP A 187 2.41 -3.16 -5.19
CA ASP A 187 2.25 -4.54 -5.65
C ASP A 187 0.96 -5.16 -5.07
N HIS A 188 -0.04 -5.39 -5.92
CA HIS A 188 -1.26 -6.14 -5.59
C HIS A 188 -1.15 -7.58 -6.05
N CYS A 189 -0.65 -7.82 -7.28
CA CYS A 189 -0.39 -9.19 -7.72
C CYS A 189 0.78 -9.78 -6.90
N PRO A 190 0.79 -11.08 -6.57
CA PRO A 190 1.88 -11.68 -5.78
C PRO A 190 3.30 -11.50 -6.38
N SER A 191 3.39 -11.39 -7.70
CA SER A 191 4.64 -11.13 -8.42
C SER A 191 4.98 -9.65 -8.58
N GLY A 192 4.04 -8.73 -8.30
CA GLY A 192 4.12 -7.32 -8.69
C GLY A 192 3.92 -7.09 -10.19
N TRP A 193 3.23 -8.00 -10.89
CA TRP A 193 2.98 -7.88 -12.34
C TRP A 193 2.22 -6.61 -12.72
N ASP A 194 1.26 -6.21 -11.89
CA ASP A 194 0.46 -5.00 -12.00
C ASP A 194 1.29 -3.71 -11.98
N GLU A 195 2.47 -3.74 -11.37
CA GLU A 195 3.41 -2.61 -11.25
C GLU A 195 4.67 -2.80 -12.11
N SER A 196 4.68 -3.80 -12.99
CA SER A 196 5.83 -4.09 -13.84
C SER A 196 6.05 -3.01 -14.89
N GLU A 197 7.31 -2.78 -15.27
CA GLU A 197 7.66 -1.77 -16.29
C GLU A 197 7.08 -2.09 -17.66
N ALA A 198 6.90 -3.38 -17.97
CA ALA A 198 6.26 -3.83 -19.21
C ALA A 198 4.81 -3.36 -19.31
N GLN A 199 4.13 -3.23 -18.17
CA GLN A 199 2.71 -2.92 -18.10
C GLN A 199 2.43 -1.43 -17.84
N CYS A 200 3.22 -0.80 -16.98
CA CYS A 200 3.04 0.60 -16.59
C CYS A 200 3.93 1.58 -17.36
N GLY A 201 4.87 1.06 -18.15
CA GLY A 201 5.93 1.85 -18.77
C GLY A 201 7.00 2.30 -17.76
N ALA A 202 8.21 2.56 -18.27
CA ALA A 202 9.36 2.95 -17.45
C ALA A 202 9.16 4.29 -16.68
N THR A 203 8.24 5.15 -17.14
CA THR A 203 8.00 6.47 -16.55
C THR A 203 7.09 6.44 -15.32
N SER A 204 6.25 5.41 -15.16
CA SER A 204 5.33 5.32 -14.01
C SER A 204 6.10 5.22 -12.69
N LYS A 205 7.09 4.31 -12.60
CA LYS A 205 7.92 4.16 -11.40
C LYS A 205 8.71 5.41 -11.03
N LEU A 206 9.14 6.20 -12.02
CA LEU A 206 9.78 7.50 -11.78
C LEU A 206 8.77 8.48 -11.18
N LEU A 207 7.62 8.68 -11.81
CA LEU A 207 6.64 9.68 -11.34
C LEU A 207 6.13 9.37 -9.91
N THR A 208 5.95 8.10 -9.56
CA THR A 208 5.46 7.67 -8.24
C THR A 208 6.54 7.69 -7.15
N SER A 209 7.82 7.55 -7.51
CA SER A 209 8.95 7.67 -6.56
C SER A 209 9.41 9.12 -6.32
N LEU A 210 9.01 10.06 -7.18
CA LEU A 210 9.43 11.45 -7.14
C LEU A 210 8.69 12.45 -6.23
N PRO A 211 7.58 12.17 -5.49
CA PRO A 211 6.92 13.21 -4.69
C PRO A 211 7.86 13.89 -3.69
N GLY A 212 8.73 13.12 -3.03
CA GLY A 212 9.74 13.66 -2.10
C GLY A 212 10.91 14.35 -2.79
N ALA A 213 11.43 13.77 -3.87
CA ALA A 213 12.60 14.29 -4.58
C ALA A 213 12.29 15.59 -5.34
N ALA A 214 11.10 15.71 -5.94
CA ALA A 214 10.67 16.92 -6.62
C ALA A 214 10.46 18.09 -5.65
N LEU A 215 9.88 17.84 -4.47
CA LEU A 215 9.75 18.84 -3.41
C LEU A 215 11.11 19.28 -2.85
N ALA A 216 12.04 18.33 -2.64
CA ALA A 216 13.40 18.64 -2.18
C ALA A 216 14.18 19.48 -3.20
N ALA A 217 14.09 19.14 -4.49
CA ALA A 217 14.72 19.90 -5.57
C ALA A 217 14.15 21.33 -5.67
N ALA A 218 12.82 21.48 -5.59
CA ALA A 218 12.17 22.78 -5.61
C ALA A 218 12.62 23.66 -4.42
N ALA A 219 12.72 23.08 -3.21
CA ALA A 219 13.20 23.79 -2.02
C ALA A 219 14.67 24.23 -2.16
N ALA A 220 15.53 23.41 -2.76
CA ALA A 220 16.94 23.76 -3.02
C ALA A 220 17.07 24.93 -4.01
N VAL A 221 16.23 24.97 -5.05
CA VAL A 221 16.21 26.09 -6.00
C VAL A 221 15.70 27.38 -5.34
N ILE A 222 14.63 27.32 -4.56
CA ILE A 222 14.07 28.51 -3.88
C ILE A 222 15.08 29.08 -2.87
N SER A 223 15.73 28.23 -2.06
CA SER A 223 16.73 28.65 -1.07
C SER A 223 17.97 29.27 -1.71
N SER A 224 18.46 28.72 -2.82
CA SER A 224 19.61 29.28 -3.54
C SER A 224 19.29 30.64 -4.17
N VAL A 225 18.11 30.80 -4.75
CA VAL A 225 17.64 32.10 -5.28
C VAL A 225 17.48 33.13 -4.15
N ALA A 226 16.89 32.74 -3.02
CA ALA A 226 16.74 33.62 -1.85
C ALA A 226 18.11 34.08 -1.31
N LEU A 227 19.09 33.17 -1.24
CA LEU A 227 20.45 33.50 -0.81
C LEU A 227 21.12 34.50 -1.76
N LEU A 228 20.99 34.30 -3.08
CA LEU A 228 21.51 35.22 -4.09
C LEU A 228 20.87 36.61 -3.96
N VAL A 229 19.55 36.69 -3.78
CA VAL A 229 18.84 37.97 -3.55
C VAL A 229 19.34 38.63 -2.27
N CYS A 230 19.48 37.89 -1.16
CA CYS A 230 20.02 38.43 0.09
C CYS A 230 21.45 38.97 -0.07
N LEU A 231 22.34 38.23 -0.74
CA LEU A 231 23.72 38.65 -0.99
C LEU A 231 23.79 39.88 -1.90
N THR A 232 22.95 39.96 -2.95
CA THR A 232 22.90 41.15 -3.83
C THR A 232 22.39 42.38 -3.07
N LEU A 233 21.33 42.25 -2.27
CA LEU A 233 20.82 43.34 -1.43
C LEU A 233 21.85 43.79 -0.39
N HIS A 234 22.58 42.86 0.23
CA HIS A 234 23.63 43.19 1.19
C HIS A 234 24.80 43.94 0.51
N ARG A 235 25.23 43.50 -0.67
CA ARG A 235 26.25 44.19 -1.47
C ARG A 235 25.80 45.59 -1.90
N LEU A 236 24.54 45.77 -2.30
CA LEU A 236 23.97 47.07 -2.65
C LEU A 236 23.89 48.01 -1.44
N ARG A 237 23.46 47.51 -0.27
CA ARG A 237 23.44 48.28 0.99
C ARG A 237 24.85 48.68 1.42
N ALA A 238 25.82 47.77 1.35
CA ALA A 238 27.22 48.07 1.67
C ALA A 238 27.81 49.12 0.70
N ARG A 239 27.54 49.01 -0.61
CA ARG A 239 27.94 50.02 -1.60
C ARG A 239 27.29 51.38 -1.35
N ARG A 240 26.00 51.43 -1.00
CA ARG A 240 25.31 52.69 -0.62
C ARG A 240 25.94 53.30 0.64
N ARG A 241 26.21 52.51 1.69
CA ARG A 241 26.89 52.98 2.90
C ARG A 241 28.28 53.55 2.59
N ARG A 242 29.09 52.87 1.77
CA ARG A 242 30.40 53.36 1.33
C ARG A 242 30.30 54.67 0.53
N ARG A 243 29.32 54.80 -0.38
CA ARG A 243 29.08 56.04 -1.13
C ARG A 243 28.66 57.20 -0.23
N LEU A 244 27.80 56.95 0.76
CA LEU A 244 27.38 57.95 1.75
C LEU A 244 28.54 58.40 2.64
N ALA A 245 29.39 57.47 3.10
CA ALA A 245 30.61 57.79 3.85
C ALA A 245 31.59 58.63 3.02
N LYS A 246 31.80 58.29 1.75
CA LYS A 246 32.67 59.06 0.83
C LYS A 246 32.13 60.48 0.60
N LYS A 247 30.81 60.65 0.47
CA LYS A 247 30.19 62.00 0.37
C LYS A 247 30.44 62.83 1.62
N LYS A 248 30.24 62.26 2.83
CA LYS A 248 30.51 62.95 4.10
C LYS A 248 31.96 63.42 4.25
N LEU A 249 32.93 62.65 3.76
CA LEU A 249 34.35 63.05 3.76
C LEU A 249 34.66 64.19 2.78
N LEU A 250 33.96 64.25 1.64
CA LEU A 250 34.15 65.31 0.63
C LEU A 250 33.41 66.62 0.94
N THR A 251 32.40 66.57 1.82
CA THR A 251 31.65 67.77 2.30
C THR A 251 32.04 68.17 3.73
N GLY A 252 33.14 67.62 4.26
CA GLY A 252 33.68 68.04 5.55
C GLY A 252 34.12 69.50 5.51
N PRO A 253 33.84 70.30 6.56
CA PRO A 253 34.01 71.75 6.54
C PRO A 253 35.49 72.13 6.37
N ARG A 254 35.78 72.98 5.37
CA ARG A 254 36.99 73.81 5.34
C ARG A 254 36.80 74.91 6.38
N LEU A 255 37.26 74.67 7.60
CA LEU A 255 37.44 75.74 8.58
C LEU A 255 38.84 76.31 8.41
N LEU A 256 38.85 77.57 7.98
CA LEU A 256 39.91 78.56 8.11
C LEU A 256 40.47 78.54 9.54
N ASP A 257 41.78 78.70 9.71
CA ASP A 257 42.24 80.00 10.19
C ASP A 257 43.73 80.26 9.97
N ASN A 258 43.95 81.52 9.60
CA ASN A 258 45.21 82.24 9.50
C ASN A 258 45.46 82.91 10.87
N SER A 259 46.71 83.27 11.16
CA SER A 259 47.17 84.12 12.28
C SER A 259 47.34 83.47 13.66
N LEU A 260 48.58 83.55 14.21
CA LEU A 260 48.92 84.43 15.34
C LEU A 260 50.39 84.21 15.77
N ASN A 261 51.19 85.26 15.60
CA ASN A 261 52.38 85.73 16.35
C ASN A 261 53.20 84.72 17.18
N SER A 262 54.50 84.63 16.88
CA SER A 262 55.52 85.48 17.54
C SER A 262 56.80 85.59 16.71
#